data_AF-A0A800F565-F1
#
_entry.id   AF-A0A800F565-F1
#
_cell.length_a   1.000
_cell.length_b   1.000
_cell.length_c   1.000
_cell.angle_alpha   90.00
_cell.angle_beta   90.00
_cell.angle_gamma   90.00
#
_symmetry.space_group_name_H-M   'P 1'
#
loop_
_entity.id
_entity.type
_entity.pdbx_description
1 polymer ?
#
loop_
_entity_poly.entity_id
_entity_poly.type
_entity_poly.pdbx_seq_one_letter_code
_entity_poly.pdbx_strand_id
1 'polypeptide(L)'
;MEFDATLDLDGPDLVRLDSGLRYLVLGEGTGEPAASGDQVEIRYTGWLTDGREFDSGSFPFALGGGGVIAGFDQGVEGMKVGERRTIVIPPELGYGETGAAGGLIPPGATLVFGIELTRITR
;
A
#
# COMPACT_ATOMS: atom_id res chain seq x y z
N MET A 1 -3.13 11.17 -5.54
CA MET A 1 -3.12 11.18 -4.06
C MET A 1 -1.95 12.05 -3.65
N GLU A 2 -2.01 12.67 -2.47
CA GLU A 2 -0.94 13.55 -1.97
C GLU A 2 -0.33 12.94 -0.72
N PHE A 3 0.96 13.18 -0.50
CA PHE A 3 1.63 12.79 0.73
C PHE A 3 1.16 13.70 1.86
N ASP A 4 0.51 13.11 2.87
CA ASP A 4 0.14 13.85 4.07
C ASP A 4 1.30 13.81 5.07
N ALA A 5 2.12 14.86 5.07
CA ALA A 5 3.26 14.99 5.99
C ALA A 5 2.84 15.19 7.46
N THR A 6 1.55 15.40 7.73
CA THR A 6 1.01 15.50 9.09
C THR A 6 0.50 14.16 9.62
N LEU A 7 0.46 13.13 8.78
CA LEU A 7 0.07 11.80 9.16
C LEU A 7 1.10 11.24 10.13
N ASP A 8 0.69 11.05 11.38
CA ASP A 8 1.47 10.32 12.36
C ASP A 8 1.52 8.86 11.94
N LEU A 9 2.63 8.43 11.31
CA LEU A 9 2.82 7.07 10.81
C LEU A 9 2.84 6.01 11.94
N ASP A 10 2.90 6.46 13.19
CA ASP A 10 2.82 5.64 14.41
C ASP A 10 1.59 5.98 15.27
N GLY A 11 0.68 6.81 14.73
CA GLY A 11 -0.50 7.28 15.43
C GLY A 11 -1.48 6.16 15.82
N PRO A 12 -2.36 6.42 16.81
CA PRO A 12 -3.34 5.46 17.29
C PRO A 12 -4.44 5.15 16.25
N ASP A 13 -4.62 6.02 15.27
CA ASP A 13 -5.64 5.89 14.22
C ASP A 13 -5.24 4.87 13.13
N LEU A 14 -3.97 4.46 13.08
CA LEU A 14 -3.52 3.43 12.14
C LEU A 14 -3.89 2.04 12.66
N VAL A 15 -4.53 1.27 11.80
CA VAL A 15 -4.71 -0.16 12.02
C VAL A 15 -3.36 -0.84 11.84
N ARG A 16 -2.95 -1.62 12.84
CA ARG A 16 -1.69 -2.38 12.83
C ARG A 16 -1.99 -3.85 12.63
N LEU A 17 -1.36 -4.47 11.64
CA LEU A 17 -1.39 -5.90 11.43
C LEU A 17 -0.23 -6.58 12.16
N ASP A 18 -0.38 -7.86 12.49
CA ASP A 18 0.67 -8.67 13.14
C ASP A 18 1.96 -8.77 12.30
N SER A 19 1.83 -8.57 10.98
CA SER A 19 2.96 -8.51 10.04
C SER A 19 3.82 -7.25 10.17
N GLY A 20 3.37 -6.25 10.94
CA GLY A 20 3.98 -4.92 11.03
C GLY A 20 3.51 -3.94 9.96
N LEU A 21 2.68 -4.38 9.00
CA LEU A 21 1.98 -3.46 8.10
C LEU A 21 1.03 -2.58 8.90
N ARG A 22 0.97 -1.30 8.54
CA ARG A 22 0.01 -0.36 9.10
C ARG A 22 -0.78 0.30 8.00
N TYR A 23 -2.03 0.67 8.27
CA TYR A 23 -2.81 1.43 7.30
C TYR A 23 -3.82 2.36 7.96
N LEU A 24 -4.21 3.39 7.22
CA LEU A 24 -5.27 4.33 7.55
C LEU A 24 -6.22 4.46 6.37
N VAL A 25 -7.51 4.22 6.60
CA VAL A 25 -8.54 4.43 5.58
C VAL A 25 -8.86 5.92 5.49
N LEU A 26 -8.59 6.52 4.33
CA LEU A 26 -8.81 7.95 4.05
C LEU A 26 -10.19 8.22 3.43
N GLY A 27 -10.77 7.23 2.78
CA GLY A 27 -12.11 7.33 2.22
C GLY A 27 -12.68 5.94 1.96
N GLU A 28 -13.90 5.70 2.42
CA GLU A 28 -14.54 4.41 2.27
C GLU A 28 -14.95 4.14 0.82
N GLY A 29 -14.74 2.90 0.38
CA GLY A 29 -15.28 2.38 -0.87
C GLY A 29 -16.66 1.75 -0.67
N THR A 30 -17.22 1.26 -1.77
CA THR A 30 -18.53 0.60 -1.79
C THR A 30 -18.45 -0.78 -2.43
N GLY A 31 -19.45 -1.61 -2.16
CA GLY A 31 -19.53 -2.97 -2.69
C GLY A 31 -18.79 -4.00 -1.86
N GLU A 32 -18.51 -5.14 -2.48
CA GLU A 32 -17.82 -6.26 -1.84
C GLU A 32 -16.34 -5.95 -1.61
N PRO A 33 -15.77 -6.40 -0.48
CA PRO A 33 -14.35 -6.29 -0.24
C PRO A 33 -13.54 -7.21 -1.17
N ALA A 34 -12.35 -6.76 -1.55
CA ALA A 34 -11.36 -7.55 -2.26
C ALA A 34 -10.86 -8.69 -1.37
N ALA A 35 -10.82 -9.90 -1.92
CA ALA A 35 -10.34 -11.09 -1.23
C ALA A 35 -9.23 -11.78 -2.02
N SER A 36 -8.39 -12.56 -1.33
CA SER A 36 -7.37 -13.37 -1.98
C SER A 36 -7.95 -14.22 -3.12
N GLY A 37 -7.30 -14.17 -4.28
CA GLY A 37 -7.76 -14.79 -5.52
C GLY A 37 -8.44 -13.82 -6.50
N ASP A 38 -8.92 -12.67 -6.03
CA ASP A 38 -9.50 -11.64 -6.90
C ASP A 38 -8.41 -10.98 -7.77
N GLN A 39 -8.78 -10.60 -8.99
CA GLN A 39 -8.00 -9.68 -9.83
C GLN A 39 -8.39 -8.24 -9.49
N VAL A 40 -7.46 -7.48 -8.93
CA VAL A 40 -7.71 -6.10 -8.51
C VAL A 40 -6.94 -5.12 -9.38
N GLU A 41 -7.50 -3.94 -9.61
CA GLU A 41 -6.80 -2.82 -10.22
C GLU A 41 -6.69 -1.70 -9.19
N ILE A 42 -5.47 -1.23 -8.96
CA ILE A 42 -5.20 -0.14 -8.04
C ILE A 42 -4.58 1.04 -8.78
N ARG A 43 -4.84 2.24 -8.25
CA ARG A 43 -4.01 3.41 -8.48
C ARG A 43 -3.21 3.66 -7.21
N TYR A 44 -1.93 3.97 -7.36
CA TYR A 44 -1.05 4.16 -6.22
C TYR A 44 -0.05 5.30 -6.45
N THR A 45 0.47 5.78 -5.33
CA THR A 45 1.61 6.69 -5.29
C THR A 45 2.44 6.31 -4.07
N GLY A 46 3.75 6.18 -4.25
CA GLY A 46 4.70 5.73 -3.24
C GLY A 46 5.68 6.84 -2.87
N TRP A 47 5.84 7.04 -1.57
CA TRP A 47 6.75 8.01 -0.96
C TRP A 47 7.66 7.35 0.06
N LEU A 48 8.85 7.92 0.21
CA LEU A 48 9.70 7.65 1.37
C LEU A 48 9.15 8.41 2.59
N THR A 49 9.56 8.03 3.80
CA THR A 49 9.15 8.71 5.05
C THR A 49 9.59 10.18 5.12
N ASP A 50 10.53 10.59 4.26
CA ASP A 50 10.94 12.00 4.11
C ASP A 50 10.05 12.79 3.14
N GLY A 51 9.00 12.17 2.60
CA GLY A 51 8.02 12.76 1.68
C GLY A 51 8.44 12.75 0.21
N ARG A 52 9.61 12.22 -0.15
CA ARG A 52 10.01 12.11 -1.56
C ARG A 52 9.21 11.02 -2.27
N GLU A 53 8.49 11.40 -3.31
CA GLU A 53 7.85 10.46 -4.22
C GLU A 53 8.93 9.70 -5.00
N PHE A 54 8.81 8.38 -5.06
CA PHE A 54 9.71 7.52 -5.84
C PHE A 54 9.00 6.75 -6.95
N ASP A 55 7.67 6.57 -6.85
CA ASP A 55 6.89 5.85 -7.85
C ASP A 55 5.41 6.26 -7.82
N SER A 56 4.75 6.21 -8.98
CA SER A 56 3.31 6.43 -9.09
C SER A 56 2.75 5.79 -10.36
N GLY A 57 1.52 5.28 -10.27
CA GLY A 57 0.89 4.65 -11.42
C GLY A 57 -0.41 3.94 -11.11
N SER A 58 -0.82 3.08 -12.03
CA SER A 58 -1.93 2.17 -11.87
C SER A 58 -1.63 0.87 -12.56
N PHE A 59 -1.92 -0.25 -11.91
CA PHE A 59 -1.72 -1.57 -12.51
C PHE A 59 -2.69 -2.59 -11.91
N PRO A 60 -3.09 -3.61 -12.70
CA PRO A 60 -3.80 -4.75 -12.18
C PRO A 60 -2.86 -5.81 -11.61
N PHE A 61 -3.29 -6.51 -10.56
CA PHE A 61 -2.58 -7.68 -10.03
C PHE A 61 -3.53 -8.69 -9.39
N ALA A 62 -3.04 -9.92 -9.21
CA ALA A 62 -3.75 -10.98 -8.49
C ALA A 62 -3.53 -10.83 -6.98
N LEU A 63 -4.60 -10.57 -6.23
CA LEU A 63 -4.52 -10.40 -4.77
C LEU A 63 -4.19 -11.74 -4.09
N GLY A 64 -3.20 -11.73 -3.20
CA GLY A 64 -2.74 -12.93 -2.49
C GLY A 64 -1.93 -13.90 -3.36
N GLY A 65 -1.56 -13.49 -4.58
CA GLY A 65 -0.80 -14.31 -5.52
C GLY A 65 0.72 -14.23 -5.35
N GLY A 66 1.23 -13.31 -4.51
CA GLY A 66 2.68 -13.10 -4.33
C GLY A 66 3.39 -12.50 -5.55
N GLY A 67 2.62 -11.92 -6.49
CA GLY A 67 3.15 -11.23 -7.68
C GLY A 67 3.56 -9.77 -7.42
N VAL A 68 3.27 -9.27 -6.22
CA VAL A 68 3.60 -7.92 -5.74
C VAL A 68 4.31 -8.03 -4.38
N ILE A 69 4.81 -6.92 -3.86
CA ILE A 69 5.36 -6.89 -2.50
C ILE A 69 4.29 -7.29 -1.48
N ALA A 70 4.69 -8.01 -0.43
CA ALA A 70 3.76 -8.57 0.56
C ALA A 70 2.89 -7.48 1.23
N GLY A 71 3.41 -6.26 1.37
CA GLY A 71 2.65 -5.14 1.90
C GLY A 71 1.48 -4.70 1.01
N PHE A 72 1.54 -4.91 -0.31
CA PHE A 72 0.41 -4.65 -1.21
C PHE A 72 -0.65 -5.74 -1.10
N ASP A 73 -0.24 -7.01 -1.06
CA ASP A 73 -1.17 -8.12 -0.88
C ASP A 73 -1.95 -7.97 0.44
N GLN A 74 -1.27 -7.64 1.54
CA GLN A 74 -1.92 -7.43 2.83
C GLN A 74 -2.66 -6.09 2.94
N GLY A 75 -2.15 -5.04 2.29
CA GLY A 75 -2.73 -3.70 2.36
C GLY A 75 -4.00 -3.53 1.54
N VAL A 76 -4.13 -4.26 0.44
CA VAL A 76 -5.31 -4.22 -0.45
C VAL A 76 -6.39 -5.22 -0.05
N GLU A 77 -6.04 -6.27 0.70
CA GLU A 77 -7.02 -7.20 1.24
C GLU A 77 -8.07 -6.45 2.09
N GLY A 78 -9.34 -6.77 1.86
CA GLY A 78 -10.47 -6.12 2.51
C GLY A 78 -10.84 -4.74 1.96
N MET A 79 -10.08 -4.16 1.01
CA MET A 79 -10.46 -2.90 0.36
C MET A 79 -11.73 -3.04 -0.46
N LYS A 80 -12.55 -1.98 -0.48
CA LYS A 80 -13.71 -1.89 -1.37
C LYS A 80 -13.42 -1.02 -2.59
N VAL A 81 -14.16 -1.22 -3.68
CA VAL A 81 -13.99 -0.37 -4.88
C VAL A 81 -14.32 1.09 -4.55
N GLY A 82 -13.42 1.99 -4.94
CA GLY A 82 -13.45 3.42 -4.62
C GLY A 82 -12.82 3.77 -3.27
N GLU A 83 -12.39 2.78 -2.49
CA GLU A 83 -11.72 3.02 -1.22
C GLU A 83 -10.33 3.60 -1.44
N ARG A 84 -9.97 4.59 -0.63
CA ARG A 84 -8.64 5.18 -0.56
C ARG A 84 -8.06 4.96 0.82
N ARG A 85 -6.85 4.42 0.90
CA ARG A 85 -6.13 4.24 2.16
C ARG A 85 -4.65 4.54 1.98
N THR A 86 -4.02 4.97 3.06
CA THR A 86 -2.56 5.02 3.15
C THR A 86 -2.08 3.76 3.84
N ILE A 87 -1.10 3.08 3.27
CA ILE A 87 -0.43 1.93 3.88
C ILE A 87 1.03 2.29 4.16
N VAL A 88 1.54 1.86 5.31
CA VAL A 88 2.92 2.02 5.74
C VAL A 88 3.54 0.62 5.75
N ILE A 89 4.47 0.41 4.83
CA ILE A 89 5.10 -0.88 4.58
C ILE A 89 6.49 -0.88 5.20
N PRO A 90 6.73 -1.69 6.25
CA PRO A 90 8.07 -1.87 6.79
C PRO A 90 8.96 -2.61 5.77
N PRO A 91 10.29 -2.47 5.83
CA PRO A 91 11.19 -2.99 4.80
C PRO A 91 11.03 -4.49 4.55
N GLU A 92 10.70 -5.29 5.58
CA GLU A 92 10.49 -6.74 5.48
C GLU A 92 9.32 -7.12 4.57
N LEU A 93 8.33 -6.23 4.43
CA LEU A 93 7.16 -6.42 3.55
C LEU A 93 7.28 -5.66 2.22
N GLY A 94 8.40 -4.95 2.00
CA GLY A 94 8.71 -4.14 0.83
C GLY A 94 9.94 -4.64 0.08
N TYR A 95 11.00 -3.84 0.08
CA TYR A 95 12.25 -4.12 -0.67
C TYR A 95 13.44 -4.56 0.20
N GLY A 96 13.20 -4.80 1.49
CA GLY A 96 14.18 -5.35 2.43
C GLY A 96 15.45 -4.51 2.60
N GLU A 97 16.52 -5.18 3.04
CA GLU A 97 17.84 -4.57 3.28
C GLU A 97 18.60 -4.24 1.99
N THR A 98 18.12 -4.68 0.82
CA THR A 98 18.77 -4.40 -0.46
C THR A 98 18.35 -3.05 -1.04
N GLY A 99 17.12 -2.60 -0.74
CA GLY A 99 16.52 -1.47 -1.44
C GLY A 99 16.17 -1.80 -2.90
N ALA A 100 15.78 -0.78 -3.67
CA ALA A 100 15.30 -0.97 -5.04
C ALA A 100 15.44 0.28 -5.92
N ALA A 101 14.97 0.17 -7.16
CA ALA A 101 14.88 1.26 -8.14
C ALA A 101 16.21 2.00 -8.37
N GLY A 102 17.30 1.24 -8.52
CA GLY A 102 18.63 1.80 -8.82
C GLY A 102 19.20 2.72 -7.72
N GLY A 103 18.74 2.56 -6.48
CA GLY A 103 19.17 3.37 -5.33
C GLY A 103 18.20 4.48 -4.94
N LEU A 104 17.05 4.62 -5.63
CA LEU A 104 15.98 5.52 -5.19
C LEU A 104 15.36 5.08 -3.87
N ILE A 105 15.23 3.77 -3.66
CA ILE A 105 14.73 3.19 -2.42
C ILE A 105 15.93 2.66 -1.64
N PRO A 106 16.29 3.28 -0.50
CA PRO A 106 17.45 2.86 0.27
C PRO A 106 17.22 1.51 0.97
N PRO A 107 18.31 0.78 1.30
CA PRO A 107 18.30 -0.34 2.22
C PRO A 107 17.48 -0.08 3.48
N GLY A 108 16.58 -1.00 3.84
CA GLY A 108 15.81 -0.90 5.09
C GLY A 108 14.79 0.24 5.12
N ALA A 109 14.45 0.82 3.97
CA ALA A 109 13.48 1.90 3.90
C ALA A 109 12.07 1.43 4.28
N THR A 110 11.41 2.20 5.17
CA THR A 110 9.96 2.15 5.32
C THR A 110 9.32 2.94 4.19
N LEU A 111 8.28 2.39 3.59
CA LEU A 111 7.60 2.97 2.44
C LEU A 111 6.19 3.39 2.82
N VAL A 112 5.76 4.54 2.33
CA VAL A 112 4.40 5.03 2.50
C VAL A 112 3.72 5.02 1.14
N PHE A 113 2.59 4.33 1.03
CA PHE A 113 1.84 4.25 -0.20
C PHE A 113 0.41 4.74 0.01
N GLY A 114 -0.04 5.64 -0.84
CA GLY A 114 -1.46 5.94 -1.00
C GLY A 114 -2.00 5.00 -2.06
N ILE A 115 -3.06 4.26 -1.73
CA ILE A 115 -3.70 3.30 -2.62
C ILE A 115 -5.17 3.65 -2.77
N GLU A 116 -5.65 3.61 -4.01
CA GLU A 116 -7.04 3.66 -4.40
C GLU A 116 -7.39 2.36 -5.13
N LEU A 117 -8.37 1.61 -4.63
CA LEU A 117 -8.86 0.41 -5.33
C LEU A 117 -9.88 0.84 -6.38
N THR A 118 -9.54 0.74 -7.66
CA THR A 118 -10.39 1.21 -8.76
C THR A 118 -11.32 0.11 -9.28
N ARG A 119 -10.91 -1.16 -9.17
CA ARG A 119 -11.70 -2.28 -9.70
C ARG A 119 -11.39 -3.61 -9.01
N ILE A 120 -12.40 -4.46 -8.89
CA ILE A 120 -12.28 -5.89 -8.55
C ILE A 120 -12.89 -6.70 -9.69
N THR A 121 -12.22 -7.76 -10.12
CA THR A 121 -12.67 -8.75 -11.11
C THR A 121 -12.47 -10.15 -10.51
N ARG A 122 -13.49 -11.02 -10.62
CA ARG A 122 -13.48 -12.38 -10.08
C ARG A 122 -13.53 -13.42 -11.20
#